data_AF-A0A1C3VZC5-F1
#
_entry.id   AF-A0A1C3VZC5-F1
#
_cell.length_a   1.000
_cell.length_b   1.000
_cell.length_c   1.000
_cell.angle_alpha   90.00
_cell.angle_beta   90.00
_cell.angle_gamma   90.00
#
_symmetry.space_group_name_H-M   'P 1'
#
loop_
_entity.id
_entity.type
_entity.pdbx_description
1 polymer ?
#
loop_
_entity_poly.entity_id
_entity_poly.type
_entity_poly.pdbx_seq_one_letter_code
_entity_poly.pdbx_strand_id
1 'polypeptide(L)'
;MTYLLSTYWLWMLLALVLGGLVGFTSFLRSASGWWPQSWPGWFKLLCLLFVVGLVVAVLQWLPGLAGHYLETALLFVGSYIVGCFLGSWLASLRATQPLEADSKAAAPAPQPSSIPVSTPAPSPAPAPVPASPVSASVVPGPVSGEHEHPGKRPPAAARASIAPDDLKRISGIGHVNEEKLNELGIWTFGQIAAWTHENAEWVGSYMAFPGRIEREDWIGQAGQLARGQETEFSRRVERGEVPTSSDDSTSSAVATSSAPTAAPTLASVSPTATEAAPGTSPPAASPIGDDGHPGKRPPSVAKPSVAPDNLKRISGIGHVNEEKLNALGIWTFRQVAAWTHENAEWVGSYMAFPGRIEREDWIGQAGKLAQGIETEFSRRVDHGDVPTSS
;
A
#
# COMPACT_ATOMS: atom_id res chain seq x y z
N MET A 1 -24.34 -35.91 -8.48
CA MET A 1 -24.41 -35.47 -7.06
C MET A 1 -23.63 -36.31 -6.04
N THR A 2 -24.03 -37.53 -5.64
CA THR A 2 -23.37 -38.25 -4.49
C THR A 2 -21.87 -38.51 -4.69
N TYR A 3 -21.45 -38.84 -5.91
CA TYR A 3 -20.04 -38.97 -6.27
C TYR A 3 -19.27 -37.65 -6.10
N LEU A 4 -19.87 -36.52 -6.50
CA LEU A 4 -19.27 -35.19 -6.35
C LEU A 4 -19.06 -34.80 -4.89
N LEU A 5 -20.02 -35.13 -4.04
CA LEU A 5 -19.87 -34.94 -2.60
C LEU A 5 -18.69 -35.77 -2.07
N SER A 6 -18.58 -37.04 -2.46
CA SER A 6 -17.45 -37.88 -2.02
C SER A 6 -16.09 -37.40 -2.53
N THR A 7 -16.01 -36.82 -3.73
CA THR A 7 -14.74 -36.38 -4.34
C THR A 7 -14.32 -34.99 -3.88
N TYR A 8 -15.27 -34.06 -3.75
CA TYR A 8 -14.99 -32.65 -3.52
C TYR A 8 -15.32 -32.15 -2.11
N TRP A 9 -15.65 -33.04 -1.16
CA TRP A 9 -16.07 -32.64 0.20
C TRP A 9 -15.08 -31.72 0.91
N LEU A 10 -13.76 -31.92 0.76
CA LEU A 10 -12.74 -31.06 1.37
C LEU A 10 -12.82 -29.62 0.82
N TRP A 11 -12.97 -29.48 -0.49
CA TRP A 11 -13.09 -28.19 -1.14
C TRP A 11 -14.43 -27.52 -0.81
N MET A 12 -15.50 -28.30 -0.68
CA MET A 12 -16.80 -27.78 -0.24
C MET A 12 -16.76 -27.31 1.22
N LEU A 13 -16.04 -28.02 2.09
CA LEU A 13 -15.79 -27.60 3.46
C LEU A 13 -15.00 -26.30 3.48
N LEU A 14 -13.96 -26.17 2.64
CA LEU A 14 -13.20 -24.93 2.51
C LEU A 14 -14.09 -23.76 2.05
N ALA A 15 -14.93 -23.97 1.05
CA ALA A 15 -15.88 -22.95 0.58
C ALA A 15 -16.88 -22.56 1.68
N LEU A 16 -17.37 -23.52 2.45
CA LEU A 16 -18.26 -23.28 3.59
C LEU A 16 -17.55 -22.49 4.71
N VAL A 17 -16.31 -22.84 5.06
CA VAL A 17 -15.52 -22.12 6.06
C VAL A 17 -15.21 -20.69 5.59
N LEU A 18 -14.83 -20.52 4.33
CA LEU A 18 -14.58 -19.20 3.73
C LEU A 18 -15.85 -18.34 3.76
N GLY A 19 -17.00 -18.93 3.37
CA GLY A 19 -18.30 -18.28 3.51
C GLY A 19 -18.58 -17.89 4.97
N GLY A 20 -18.33 -18.79 5.92
CA GLY A 20 -18.45 -18.55 7.35
C GLY A 20 -17.65 -17.35 7.84
N LEU A 21 -16.37 -17.26 7.46
CA LEU A 21 -15.50 -16.14 7.80
C LEU A 21 -16.01 -14.82 7.21
N VAL A 22 -16.43 -14.83 5.94
CA VAL A 22 -17.00 -13.63 5.27
C VAL A 22 -18.31 -13.22 5.94
N GLY A 23 -19.22 -14.15 6.21
CA GLY A 23 -20.49 -13.87 6.87
C GLY A 23 -20.33 -13.35 8.30
N PHE A 24 -19.38 -13.92 9.04
CA PHE A 24 -19.05 -13.52 10.41
C PHE A 24 -18.43 -12.11 10.47
N THR A 25 -17.44 -11.84 9.62
CA THR A 25 -16.80 -10.51 9.54
C THR A 25 -17.75 -9.44 9.01
N SER A 26 -18.62 -9.77 8.05
CA SER A 26 -19.63 -8.85 7.53
C SER A 26 -20.66 -8.47 8.60
N PHE A 27 -21.10 -9.43 9.42
CA PHE A 27 -22.01 -9.16 10.54
C PHE A 27 -21.35 -8.29 11.62
N LEU A 28 -20.10 -8.56 11.99
CA LEU A 28 -19.38 -7.74 12.99
C LEU A 28 -19.17 -6.28 12.55
N ARG A 29 -19.12 -6.02 11.23
CA ARG A 29 -19.04 -4.66 10.69
C ARG A 29 -20.38 -3.92 10.68
N SER A 30 -21.50 -4.63 10.80
CA SER A 30 -22.85 -4.10 10.71
C SER A 30 -23.59 -4.31 12.04
N ALA A 31 -23.35 -3.42 13.00
CA ALA A 31 -24.05 -3.42 14.29
C ALA A 31 -25.53 -2.98 14.19
N SER A 32 -26.05 -2.67 12.99
CA SER A 32 -27.41 -2.23 12.76
C SER A 32 -28.03 -2.95 11.56
N GLY A 33 -29.04 -3.80 11.84
CA GLY A 33 -30.05 -4.26 10.88
C GLY A 33 -29.53 -4.77 9.52
N TRP A 34 -29.13 -6.03 9.48
CA TRP A 34 -28.56 -6.73 8.32
C TRP A 34 -29.42 -6.79 7.04
N TRP A 35 -30.70 -6.41 7.08
CA TRP A 35 -31.57 -6.56 5.92
C TRP A 35 -31.74 -5.24 5.15
N PRO A 36 -31.16 -5.10 3.94
CA PRO A 36 -31.46 -3.95 3.10
C PRO A 36 -32.95 -3.98 2.73
N GLN A 37 -33.65 -2.84 2.89
CA GLN A 37 -35.07 -2.68 2.52
C GLN A 37 -35.32 -3.08 1.05
N SER A 38 -34.30 -2.98 0.19
CA SER A 38 -34.34 -3.48 -1.18
C SER A 38 -32.96 -3.97 -1.63
N TRP A 39 -32.92 -5.16 -2.23
CA TRP A 39 -31.70 -5.72 -2.82
C TRP A 39 -31.47 -5.13 -4.22
N PRO A 40 -30.21 -4.83 -4.59
CA PRO A 40 -29.87 -4.39 -5.94
C PRO A 40 -30.41 -5.35 -7.01
N GLY A 41 -30.85 -4.81 -8.15
CA GLY A 41 -31.44 -5.61 -9.24
C GLY A 41 -30.51 -6.72 -9.75
N TRP A 42 -29.20 -6.47 -9.80
CA TRP A 42 -28.21 -7.46 -10.20
C TRP A 42 -28.13 -8.64 -9.23
N PHE A 43 -28.36 -8.44 -7.93
CA PHE A 43 -28.35 -9.52 -6.95
C PHE A 43 -29.55 -10.45 -7.15
N LYS A 44 -30.73 -9.87 -7.41
CA LYS A 44 -31.95 -10.65 -7.74
C LYS A 44 -31.74 -11.49 -8.99
N LEU A 45 -31.06 -10.94 -10.00
CA LEU A 45 -30.69 -11.68 -11.22
C LEU A 45 -29.75 -12.85 -10.91
N LEU A 46 -28.73 -12.66 -10.08
CA LEU A 46 -27.83 -13.74 -9.67
C LEU A 46 -28.57 -14.86 -8.91
N CYS A 47 -29.48 -14.50 -7.99
CA CYS A 47 -30.32 -15.50 -7.31
C CYS A 47 -31.19 -16.29 -8.31
N LEU A 48 -31.80 -15.60 -9.27
CA LEU A 48 -32.60 -16.24 -10.32
C LEU A 48 -31.75 -17.18 -11.16
N LEU A 49 -30.55 -16.76 -11.58
CA LEU A 49 -29.62 -17.60 -12.35
C LEU A 49 -29.17 -18.84 -11.55
N PHE A 50 -28.91 -18.69 -10.26
CA PHE A 50 -28.56 -19.82 -9.39
C PHE A 50 -29.69 -20.84 -9.30
N VAL A 51 -30.94 -20.38 -9.11
CA VAL A 51 -32.13 -21.26 -9.06
C VAL A 51 -32.35 -21.94 -10.41
N VAL A 52 -32.25 -21.21 -11.52
CA VAL A 52 -32.36 -21.79 -12.87
C VAL A 52 -31.26 -22.84 -13.08
N GLY A 53 -30.02 -22.55 -12.68
CA GLY A 53 -28.92 -23.51 -12.75
C GLY A 53 -29.21 -24.79 -11.95
N LEU A 54 -29.78 -24.66 -10.75
CA LEU A 54 -30.18 -25.81 -9.92
C LEU A 54 -31.26 -26.64 -10.62
N VAL A 55 -32.27 -26.01 -11.22
CA VAL A 55 -33.31 -26.70 -12.00
C VAL A 55 -32.71 -27.44 -13.19
N VAL A 56 -31.83 -26.80 -13.96
CA VAL A 56 -31.13 -27.41 -15.11
C VAL A 56 -30.30 -28.62 -14.67
N ALA A 57 -29.59 -28.51 -13.54
CA ALA A 57 -28.81 -29.60 -12.97
C ALA A 57 -29.70 -30.77 -12.50
N VAL A 58 -30.80 -30.49 -11.78
CA VAL A 58 -31.72 -31.53 -11.29
C VAL A 58 -32.42 -32.25 -12.44
N LEU A 59 -32.83 -31.52 -13.48
CA LEU A 59 -33.47 -32.08 -14.67
C LEU A 59 -32.49 -32.76 -15.62
N GLN A 60 -31.17 -32.73 -15.33
CA GLN A 60 -30.12 -33.35 -16.14
C GLN A 60 -30.18 -32.93 -17.62
N TRP A 61 -30.55 -31.67 -17.88
CA TRP A 61 -30.73 -31.16 -19.25
C TRP A 61 -29.41 -31.00 -20.02
N LEU A 62 -28.28 -30.95 -19.32
CA LEU A 62 -26.95 -30.85 -19.91
C LEU A 62 -26.21 -32.19 -19.79
N PRO A 63 -26.09 -32.96 -20.88
CA PRO A 63 -25.33 -34.20 -20.85
C PRO A 63 -23.81 -33.94 -20.85
N GLY A 64 -23.05 -34.90 -20.31
CA GLY A 64 -21.59 -34.93 -20.40
C GLY A 64 -20.88 -33.94 -19.47
N LEU A 65 -19.71 -33.46 -19.92
CA LEU A 65 -18.81 -32.62 -19.11
C LEU A 65 -19.45 -31.31 -18.67
N ALA A 66 -20.27 -30.69 -19.53
CA ALA A 66 -20.93 -29.42 -19.24
C ALA A 66 -21.88 -29.52 -18.03
N GLY A 67 -22.67 -30.60 -17.95
CA GLY A 67 -23.52 -30.86 -16.78
C GLY A 67 -22.69 -31.06 -15.52
N HIS A 68 -21.60 -31.82 -15.61
CA HIS A 68 -20.72 -32.06 -14.47
C HIS A 68 -20.05 -30.76 -13.96
N TYR A 69 -19.58 -29.87 -14.84
CA TYR A 69 -19.05 -28.57 -14.44
C TYR A 69 -20.11 -27.67 -13.79
N LEU A 70 -21.33 -27.65 -14.34
CA LEU A 70 -22.44 -26.89 -13.75
C LEU A 70 -22.79 -27.39 -12.34
N GLU A 71 -22.93 -28.71 -12.16
CA GLU A 71 -23.21 -29.31 -10.85
C GLU A 71 -22.13 -28.94 -9.83
N THR A 72 -20.86 -29.00 -10.25
CA THR A 72 -19.71 -28.70 -9.39
C THR A 72 -19.69 -27.22 -8.99
N ALA A 73 -19.93 -26.31 -9.94
CA ALA A 73 -20.01 -24.88 -9.68
C ALA A 73 -21.16 -24.54 -8.71
N LEU A 74 -22.34 -25.13 -8.91
CA LEU A 74 -23.50 -24.92 -8.03
C LEU A 74 -23.25 -25.43 -6.61
N LEU A 75 -22.55 -26.57 -6.46
CA LEU A 75 -22.17 -27.10 -5.15
C LEU A 75 -21.23 -26.13 -4.41
N PHE A 76 -20.21 -25.60 -5.07
CA PHE A 76 -19.29 -24.63 -4.45
C PHE A 76 -20.00 -23.33 -4.05
N VAL A 77 -20.78 -22.76 -4.98
CA VAL A 77 -21.53 -21.53 -4.71
C VAL A 77 -22.55 -21.74 -3.59
N GLY A 78 -23.28 -22.86 -3.61
CA GLY A 78 -24.23 -23.23 -2.57
C GLY A 78 -23.58 -23.38 -1.19
N SER A 79 -22.45 -24.10 -1.10
CA SER A 79 -21.69 -24.25 0.15
C SER A 79 -21.17 -22.92 0.68
N TYR A 80 -20.67 -22.06 -0.19
CA TYR A 80 -20.22 -20.73 0.20
C TYR A 80 -21.36 -19.88 0.76
N ILE A 81 -22.53 -19.87 0.10
CA ILE A 81 -23.72 -19.16 0.56
C ILE A 81 -24.15 -19.68 1.94
N VAL A 82 -24.26 -21.00 2.12
CA VAL A 82 -24.58 -21.63 3.42
C VAL A 82 -23.58 -21.21 4.49
N GLY A 83 -22.28 -21.19 4.14
CA GLY A 83 -21.22 -20.67 4.99
C GLY A 83 -21.50 -19.24 5.45
N CYS A 84 -21.80 -18.32 4.52
CA CYS A 84 -22.11 -16.92 4.84
C CYS A 84 -23.26 -16.79 5.84
N PHE A 85 -24.38 -17.50 5.62
CA PHE A 85 -25.50 -17.48 6.55
C PHE A 85 -25.12 -18.03 7.93
N LEU A 86 -24.37 -19.15 7.97
CA LEU A 86 -23.93 -19.77 9.23
C LEU A 86 -22.97 -18.85 10.00
N GLY A 87 -22.05 -18.19 9.31
CA GLY A 87 -21.13 -17.21 9.88
C GLY A 87 -21.85 -15.99 10.46
N SER A 88 -22.79 -15.41 9.72
CA SER A 88 -23.60 -14.29 10.21
C SER A 88 -24.48 -14.69 11.40
N TRP A 89 -25.05 -15.89 11.38
CA TRP A 89 -25.84 -16.42 12.50
C TRP A 89 -24.99 -16.62 13.76
N LEU A 90 -23.80 -17.23 13.64
CA LEU A 90 -22.87 -17.39 14.76
C LEU A 90 -22.42 -16.04 15.34
N ALA A 91 -22.17 -15.05 14.48
CA ALA A 91 -21.86 -13.70 14.92
C ALA A 91 -23.04 -13.05 15.68
N SER A 92 -24.27 -13.29 15.21
CA SER A 92 -25.48 -12.83 15.90
C SER A 92 -25.66 -13.45 17.29
N LEU A 93 -25.34 -14.73 17.47
CA LEU A 93 -25.41 -15.40 18.78
C LEU A 93 -24.41 -14.79 19.78
N ARG A 94 -23.26 -14.31 19.31
CA ARG A 94 -22.27 -13.60 20.14
C ARG A 94 -22.73 -12.19 20.50
N ALA A 95 -23.37 -11.49 19.57
CA ALA A 95 -23.91 -10.15 19.82
C ALA A 95 -25.07 -10.16 20.84
N THR A 96 -25.78 -11.28 20.99
CA THR A 96 -26.86 -11.44 21.99
C THR A 96 -26.38 -11.83 23.39
N GLN A 97 -25.08 -11.99 23.64
CA GLN A 97 -24.57 -12.16 25.00
C GLN A 97 -24.68 -10.83 25.76
N PRO A 98 -25.58 -10.69 26.74
CA PRO A 98 -25.65 -9.50 27.56
C PRO A 98 -24.36 -9.42 28.37
N LEU A 99 -23.71 -8.26 28.36
CA LEU A 99 -22.69 -7.92 29.34
C LEU A 99 -23.37 -7.83 30.72
N GLU A 100 -23.59 -8.97 31.38
CA GLU A 100 -23.88 -9.06 32.81
C GLU A 100 -22.60 -8.75 33.61
N ALA A 101 -22.11 -7.52 33.52
CA ALA A 101 -21.13 -6.92 34.44
C ALA A 101 -21.02 -5.43 34.14
N ASP A 102 -22.06 -4.67 34.51
CA ASP A 102 -22.02 -3.24 34.90
C ASP A 102 -23.36 -2.51 34.65
N SER A 103 -24.49 -3.15 34.99
CA SER A 103 -25.74 -2.41 35.15
C SER A 103 -26.53 -2.89 36.36
N LYS A 104 -26.01 -2.55 37.54
CA LYS A 104 -26.81 -2.43 38.74
C LYS A 104 -26.36 -1.20 39.53
N ALA A 105 -26.82 -0.03 39.10
CA ALA A 105 -27.45 0.97 39.97
C ALA A 105 -27.87 2.21 39.16
N ALA A 106 -29.14 2.57 39.34
CA ALA A 106 -29.75 3.89 39.18
C ALA A 106 -30.58 4.16 37.92
N ALA A 107 -31.86 3.82 38.04
CA ALA A 107 -32.99 4.57 37.47
C ALA A 107 -33.66 5.36 38.63
N PRO A 108 -34.67 6.24 38.40
CA PRO A 108 -34.70 7.41 37.50
C PRO A 108 -35.36 8.70 38.11
N ALA A 109 -35.26 9.83 37.37
CA ALA A 109 -36.11 11.05 37.34
C ALA A 109 -35.90 12.15 38.43
N PRO A 110 -36.28 13.45 38.20
CA PRO A 110 -37.06 14.04 37.09
C PRO A 110 -36.46 15.31 36.40
N GLN A 111 -37.01 15.66 35.23
CA GLN A 111 -36.84 16.97 34.56
C GLN A 111 -37.59 18.09 35.30
N PRO A 112 -37.16 19.35 35.12
CA PRO A 112 -38.12 20.39 34.74
C PRO A 112 -37.65 21.35 33.63
N SER A 113 -38.67 21.87 32.94
CA SER A 113 -38.68 22.67 31.72
C SER A 113 -38.11 24.10 31.80
N SER A 114 -37.62 24.56 30.64
CA SER A 114 -37.74 25.89 29.99
C SER A 114 -37.44 27.19 30.76
N ILE A 115 -36.53 28.02 30.21
CA ILE A 115 -36.71 29.40 29.67
C ILE A 115 -35.31 29.99 29.32
N PRO A 116 -35.19 30.87 28.30
CA PRO A 116 -34.02 31.01 27.45
C PRO A 116 -33.07 32.11 27.92
N VAL A 117 -31.77 32.00 27.58
CA VAL A 117 -30.80 33.07 27.84
C VAL A 117 -29.91 33.32 26.63
N SER A 118 -30.23 34.45 26.00
CA SER A 118 -29.35 35.52 25.51
C SER A 118 -27.91 35.20 25.08
N THR A 119 -27.65 35.61 23.84
CA THR A 119 -26.40 36.15 23.27
C THR A 119 -25.45 36.77 24.31
N PRO A 120 -24.14 36.51 24.18
CA PRO A 120 -23.14 37.46 24.68
C PRO A 120 -22.15 37.91 23.59
N ALA A 121 -22.14 39.21 23.36
CA ALA A 121 -21.00 40.02 22.92
C ALA A 121 -21.19 41.43 23.49
N PRO A 122 -20.15 42.27 23.71
CA PRO A 122 -18.79 42.03 24.22
C PRO A 122 -18.39 43.03 25.37
N SER A 123 -17.13 42.92 25.84
CA SER A 123 -16.30 43.90 26.62
C SER A 123 -16.41 43.94 28.17
N PRO A 124 -15.33 44.31 28.93
CA PRO A 124 -14.19 45.14 28.51
C PRO A 124 -12.77 44.59 28.80
N ALA A 125 -11.82 45.23 28.10
CA ALA A 125 -10.37 45.07 28.17
C ALA A 125 -9.75 45.27 29.57
N PRO A 126 -8.53 44.75 29.75
CA PRO A 126 -7.42 45.59 30.20
C PRO A 126 -6.25 45.56 29.21
N ALA A 127 -5.78 46.75 28.84
CA ALA A 127 -4.50 47.03 28.20
C ALA A 127 -3.94 48.31 28.84
N PRO A 128 -2.68 48.72 28.61
CA PRO A 128 -1.44 48.00 28.24
C PRO A 128 -0.30 48.39 29.24
N VAL A 129 0.91 47.82 29.26
CA VAL A 129 2.16 48.18 28.51
C VAL A 129 3.37 47.53 29.26
N PRO A 130 4.62 47.47 28.75
CA PRO A 130 5.13 47.27 27.37
C PRO A 130 6.38 46.33 27.25
N ALA A 131 6.66 45.94 25.99
CA ALA A 131 7.96 45.59 25.37
C ALA A 131 8.65 44.25 25.69
N SER A 132 9.16 43.42 24.77
CA SER A 132 9.21 43.30 23.29
C SER A 132 9.82 41.91 22.96
N PRO A 133 10.14 41.59 21.69
CA PRO A 133 9.59 40.54 20.80
C PRO A 133 10.26 39.15 21.03
N VAL A 134 9.83 37.97 20.56
CA VAL A 134 9.63 37.48 19.19
C VAL A 134 9.04 36.05 19.32
N SER A 135 7.97 35.72 18.58
CA SER A 135 7.83 34.49 17.77
C SER A 135 6.36 34.23 17.49
N ALA A 136 6.03 34.44 16.22
CA ALA A 136 4.71 34.28 15.64
C ALA A 136 4.15 32.88 15.89
N SER A 137 2.87 32.85 16.26
CA SER A 137 2.02 31.67 16.13
C SER A 137 1.91 31.35 14.63
N VAL A 138 2.60 30.30 14.18
CA VAL A 138 2.52 29.84 12.78
C VAL A 138 1.35 28.87 12.66
N VAL A 139 0.19 29.39 12.26
CA VAL A 139 -0.67 28.62 11.35
C VAL A 139 0.12 28.56 10.04
N PRO A 140 0.35 27.39 9.43
CA PRO A 140 1.06 27.34 8.16
C PRO A 140 0.34 28.25 7.17
N GLY A 141 1.07 29.21 6.60
CA GLY A 141 0.54 30.12 5.59
C GLY A 141 0.04 29.38 4.33
N PRO A 142 -0.48 30.12 3.33
CA PRO A 142 -0.80 29.53 2.04
C PRO A 142 0.45 28.84 1.49
N VAL A 143 0.33 27.56 1.13
CA VAL A 143 1.42 26.83 0.49
C VAL A 143 1.51 27.28 -0.95
N SER A 144 2.70 27.66 -1.41
CA SER A 144 2.91 28.00 -2.83
C SER A 144 2.51 26.80 -3.70
N GLY A 145 1.69 27.03 -4.73
CA GLY A 145 1.23 25.97 -5.63
C GLY A 145 0.02 25.16 -5.14
N GLU A 146 -0.73 25.61 -4.13
CA GLU A 146 -1.89 24.86 -3.59
C GLU A 146 -2.90 24.41 -4.65
N HIS A 147 -3.08 25.20 -5.72
CA HIS A 147 -3.99 24.93 -6.83
C HIS A 147 -3.41 24.04 -7.94
N GLU A 148 -2.12 23.69 -7.91
CA GLU A 148 -1.49 22.83 -8.92
C GLU A 148 -1.68 21.33 -8.62
N HIS A 149 -2.15 20.99 -7.43
CA HIS A 149 -2.34 19.60 -6.98
C HIS A 149 -3.82 19.19 -7.02
N PRO A 150 -4.17 18.03 -7.59
CA PRO A 150 -5.54 17.50 -7.57
C PRO A 150 -5.99 17.17 -6.14
N GLY A 151 -7.27 17.38 -5.85
CA GLY A 151 -7.86 17.14 -4.52
C GLY A 151 -7.99 18.40 -3.67
N LYS A 152 -8.02 18.23 -2.34
CA LYS A 152 -8.18 19.32 -1.37
C LYS A 152 -7.11 19.25 -0.29
N ARG A 153 -6.51 20.39 0.05
CA ARG A 153 -5.57 20.45 1.17
C ARG A 153 -6.28 20.08 2.49
N PRO A 154 -5.74 19.14 3.28
CA PRO A 154 -6.31 18.81 4.58
C PRO A 154 -6.20 20.00 5.56
N PRO A 155 -7.15 20.13 6.50
CA PRO A 155 -7.11 21.20 7.49
C PRO A 155 -5.88 21.07 8.38
N ALA A 156 -5.04 22.11 8.39
CA ALA A 156 -3.88 22.23 9.27
C ALA A 156 -4.31 22.73 10.65
N ALA A 157 -3.75 22.17 11.72
CA ALA A 157 -3.93 22.69 13.07
C ALA A 157 -2.83 23.72 13.40
N ALA A 158 -2.95 24.43 14.53
CA ALA A 158 -1.84 25.22 15.07
C ALA A 158 -0.99 24.34 16.00
N ARG A 159 0.34 24.33 15.83
CA ARG A 159 1.26 23.46 16.59
C ARG A 159 1.11 23.57 18.11
N ALA A 160 0.80 24.78 18.61
CA ALA A 160 0.64 25.04 20.04
C ALA A 160 -0.57 24.35 20.69
N SER A 161 -1.45 23.73 19.90
CA SER A 161 -2.71 23.15 20.39
C SER A 161 -2.69 21.62 20.53
N ILE A 162 -1.63 20.92 20.10
CA ILE A 162 -1.62 19.45 20.03
C ILE A 162 -0.23 18.88 20.36
N ALA A 163 -0.18 17.82 21.18
CA ALA A 163 1.03 17.02 21.38
C ALA A 163 1.34 16.20 20.10
N PRO A 164 2.54 16.29 19.52
CA PRO A 164 2.86 15.59 18.27
C PRO A 164 2.98 14.08 18.52
N ASP A 165 2.43 13.30 17.59
CA ASP A 165 2.63 11.85 17.51
C ASP A 165 3.90 11.54 16.68
N ASP A 166 4.47 10.36 16.88
CA ASP A 166 5.54 9.84 16.02
C ASP A 166 4.95 9.27 14.72
N LEU A 167 4.85 10.09 13.68
CA LEU A 167 4.24 9.71 12.40
C LEU A 167 5.03 8.62 11.70
N LYS A 168 6.32 8.44 12.04
CA LYS A 168 7.17 7.35 11.52
C LYS A 168 6.67 5.96 11.90
N ARG A 169 5.72 5.85 12.85
CA ARG A 169 5.04 4.59 13.18
C ARG A 169 4.05 4.12 12.10
N ILE A 170 3.73 4.97 11.12
CA ILE A 170 2.97 4.60 9.92
C ILE A 170 3.95 4.12 8.85
N SER A 171 3.72 2.92 8.32
CA SER A 171 4.54 2.37 7.26
C SER A 171 4.51 3.26 6.03
N GLY A 172 5.71 3.70 5.61
CA GLY A 172 5.90 4.58 4.48
C GLY A 172 6.15 6.04 4.84
N ILE A 173 5.88 6.46 6.07
CA ILE A 173 6.31 7.76 6.59
C ILE A 173 7.71 7.59 7.18
N GLY A 174 8.72 8.14 6.50
CA GLY A 174 10.06 8.31 7.06
C GLY A 174 10.27 9.76 7.52
N HIS A 175 11.44 10.05 8.11
CA HIS A 175 11.81 11.38 8.62
C HIS A 175 11.49 12.53 7.64
N VAL A 176 11.90 12.39 6.37
CA VAL A 176 11.65 13.41 5.33
C VAL A 176 10.16 13.66 5.09
N ASN A 177 9.34 12.62 5.17
CA ASN A 177 7.89 12.75 4.98
C ASN A 177 7.22 13.33 6.22
N GLU A 178 7.64 12.91 7.41
CA GLU A 178 7.18 13.47 8.67
C GLU A 178 7.50 14.96 8.77
N GLU A 179 8.71 15.39 8.38
CA GLU A 179 9.10 16.80 8.35
C GLU A 179 8.17 17.63 7.45
N LYS A 180 7.95 17.17 6.22
CA LYS A 180 7.01 17.81 5.27
C LYS A 180 5.57 17.85 5.79
N LEU A 181 5.09 16.79 6.44
CA LEU A 181 3.75 16.76 7.05
C LEU A 181 3.67 17.77 8.21
N ASN A 182 4.72 17.86 9.01
CA ASN A 182 4.82 18.83 10.11
C ASN A 182 4.85 20.27 9.60
N GLU A 183 5.50 20.55 8.47
CA GLU A 183 5.45 21.84 7.77
C GLU A 183 4.03 22.18 7.27
N LEU A 184 3.28 21.16 6.83
CA LEU A 184 1.87 21.30 6.44
C LEU A 184 0.91 21.47 7.63
N GLY A 185 1.39 21.31 8.86
CA GLY A 185 0.60 21.42 10.08
C GLY A 185 -0.11 20.14 10.49
N ILE A 186 0.44 18.99 10.09
CA ILE A 186 -0.06 17.66 10.37
C ILE A 186 0.95 16.98 11.30
N TRP A 187 0.58 16.84 12.57
CA TRP A 187 1.46 16.30 13.63
C TRP A 187 0.90 15.07 14.33
N THR A 188 -0.36 14.68 14.08
CA THR A 188 -1.01 13.58 14.80
C THR A 188 -1.59 12.52 13.89
N PHE A 189 -1.67 11.29 14.40
CA PHE A 189 -2.36 10.19 13.74
C PHE A 189 -3.83 10.53 13.50
N GLY A 190 -4.46 11.23 14.44
CA GLY A 190 -5.85 11.65 14.32
C GLY A 190 -6.11 12.55 13.10
N GLN A 191 -5.18 13.43 12.75
CA GLN A 191 -5.30 14.29 11.56
C GLN A 191 -5.23 13.47 10.27
N ILE A 192 -4.28 12.52 10.18
CA ILE A 192 -4.13 11.65 9.01
C ILE A 192 -5.33 10.70 8.89
N ALA A 193 -5.82 10.15 10.01
CA ALA A 193 -6.98 9.28 10.05
C ALA A 193 -8.29 9.98 9.62
N ALA A 194 -8.34 11.31 9.72
CA ALA A 194 -9.48 12.12 9.31
C ALA A 194 -9.42 12.54 7.82
N TRP A 195 -8.39 12.15 7.08
CA TRP A 195 -8.28 12.48 5.67
C TRP A 195 -9.37 11.81 4.83
N THR A 196 -9.89 12.57 3.86
CA THR A 196 -10.67 12.04 2.76
C THR A 196 -9.75 11.58 1.63
N HIS A 197 -10.29 10.90 0.63
CA HIS A 197 -9.54 10.57 -0.58
C HIS A 197 -8.98 11.82 -1.28
N GLU A 198 -9.78 12.89 -1.37
CA GLU A 198 -9.32 14.17 -1.94
C GLU A 198 -8.14 14.77 -1.15
N ASN A 199 -8.10 14.56 0.17
CA ASN A 199 -6.99 15.01 1.00
C ASN A 199 -5.72 14.19 0.75
N ALA A 200 -5.85 12.87 0.67
CA ALA A 200 -4.73 11.99 0.37
C ALA A 200 -4.16 12.21 -1.03
N GLU A 201 -5.03 12.47 -2.02
CA GLU A 201 -4.62 12.78 -3.39
C GLU A 201 -3.82 14.08 -3.45
N TRP A 202 -4.30 15.12 -2.76
CA TRP A 202 -3.62 16.41 -2.69
C TRP A 202 -2.26 16.32 -2.00
N VAL A 203 -2.20 15.68 -0.82
CA VAL A 203 -0.94 15.50 -0.09
C VAL A 203 0.04 14.62 -0.87
N GLY A 204 -0.44 13.54 -1.48
CA GLY A 204 0.38 12.64 -2.30
C GLY A 204 0.95 13.34 -3.54
N SER A 205 0.16 14.18 -4.21
CA SER A 205 0.64 15.00 -5.31
C SER A 205 1.65 16.07 -4.85
N TYR A 206 1.33 16.79 -3.76
CA TYR A 206 2.19 17.81 -3.17
C TYR A 206 3.57 17.27 -2.77
N MET A 207 3.61 16.05 -2.23
CA MET A 207 4.85 15.40 -1.82
C MET A 207 5.57 14.65 -2.95
N ALA A 208 5.10 14.76 -4.20
CA ALA A 208 5.64 14.13 -5.41
C ALA A 208 5.57 12.58 -5.42
N PHE A 209 4.54 12.00 -4.80
CA PHE A 209 4.26 10.56 -4.82
C PHE A 209 2.77 10.23 -4.95
N PRO A 210 2.07 10.68 -6.00
CA PRO A 210 0.62 10.48 -6.12
C PRO A 210 0.21 9.01 -5.95
N GLY A 211 -0.84 8.79 -5.17
CA GLY A 211 -1.42 7.46 -4.91
C GLY A 211 -0.65 6.58 -3.91
N ARG A 212 0.46 7.05 -3.33
CA ARG A 212 1.22 6.27 -2.32
C ARG A 212 0.47 6.16 -0.99
N ILE A 213 -0.17 7.24 -0.56
CA ILE A 213 -0.87 7.34 0.73
C ILE A 213 -2.00 6.31 0.81
N GLU A 214 -2.72 6.11 -0.29
CA GLU A 214 -3.79 5.12 -0.42
C GLU A 214 -3.25 3.70 -0.58
N ARG A 215 -2.23 3.50 -1.43
CA ARG A 215 -1.62 2.18 -1.67
C ARG A 215 -1.01 1.59 -0.39
N GLU A 216 -0.43 2.44 0.44
CA GLU A 216 0.17 2.05 1.72
C GLU A 216 -0.79 2.21 2.90
N ASP A 217 -2.07 2.53 2.66
CA ASP A 217 -3.11 2.67 3.68
C ASP A 217 -2.70 3.53 4.89
N TRP A 218 -2.12 4.71 4.62
CA TRP A 218 -1.70 5.61 5.70
C TRP A 218 -2.87 6.03 6.59
N ILE A 219 -4.05 6.26 5.99
CA ILE A 219 -5.28 6.63 6.70
C ILE A 219 -5.72 5.49 7.63
N GLY A 220 -5.73 4.24 7.16
CA GLY A 220 -6.10 3.07 7.96
C GLY A 220 -5.10 2.76 9.07
N GLN A 221 -3.81 2.91 8.81
CA GLN A 221 -2.76 2.75 9.83
C GLN A 221 -2.84 3.86 10.90
N ALA A 222 -2.98 5.11 10.47
CA ALA A 222 -3.17 6.25 11.38
C ALA A 222 -4.43 6.07 12.24
N GLY A 223 -5.52 5.55 11.65
CA GLY A 223 -6.75 5.27 12.37
C GLY A 223 -6.61 4.19 13.45
N GLN A 224 -5.71 3.22 13.27
CA GLN A 224 -5.38 2.24 14.31
C GLN A 224 -4.55 2.88 15.42
N LEU A 225 -3.50 3.62 15.06
CA LEU A 225 -2.60 4.27 16.01
C LEU A 225 -3.31 5.36 16.83
N ALA A 226 -4.22 6.13 16.23
CA ALA A 226 -5.03 7.14 16.90
C ALA A 226 -5.99 6.54 17.96
N ARG A 227 -6.34 5.26 17.84
CA ARG A 227 -7.14 4.53 18.85
C ARG A 227 -6.26 3.83 19.90
N GLY A 228 -4.94 4.05 19.87
CA GLY A 228 -3.98 3.38 20.73
C GLY A 228 -3.72 1.92 20.34
N GLN A 229 -4.08 1.50 19.13
CA GLN A 229 -3.76 0.16 18.62
C GLN A 229 -2.39 0.17 17.96
N GLU A 230 -1.70 -0.97 17.98
CA GLU A 230 -0.41 -1.15 17.32
C GLU A 230 -0.53 -1.94 16.02
N THR A 231 0.19 -1.48 15.00
CA THR A 231 0.43 -2.25 13.77
C THR A 231 1.68 -3.12 13.93
N GLU A 232 1.83 -4.15 13.09
CA GLU A 232 3.07 -4.94 13.08
C GLU A 232 4.30 -4.06 12.78
N PHE A 233 4.15 -3.08 11.89
CA PHE A 233 5.17 -2.11 11.58
C PHE A 233 5.50 -1.20 12.77
N SER A 234 4.50 -0.67 13.47
CA SER A 234 4.73 0.21 14.63
C SER A 234 5.47 -0.50 15.76
N ARG A 235 5.21 -1.81 15.97
CA ARG A 235 5.97 -2.64 16.91
C ARG A 235 7.43 -2.80 16.51
N ARG A 236 7.70 -2.93 15.22
CA ARG A 236 9.07 -3.04 14.69
C ARG A 236 9.85 -1.74 14.82
N VAL A 237 9.18 -0.61 14.58
CA VAL A 237 9.75 0.73 14.81
C VAL A 237 10.11 0.90 16.29
N GLU A 238 9.21 0.53 17.20
CA GLU A 238 9.46 0.61 18.65
C GLU A 238 10.62 -0.30 19.12
N ARG A 239 10.80 -1.46 18.46
CA ARG A 239 11.95 -2.34 18.69
C ARG A 239 13.24 -1.89 18.01
N GLY A 240 13.23 -0.79 17.25
CA GLY A 240 14.40 -0.30 16.50
C GLY A 240 14.81 -1.19 15.32
N GLU A 241 13.92 -2.07 14.84
CA GLU A 241 14.19 -3.00 13.74
C GLU A 241 14.02 -2.34 12.35
N VAL A 242 13.69 -1.04 12.31
CA VAL A 242 13.48 -0.28 11.09
C VAL A 242 14.55 0.81 10.99
N PRO A 243 15.47 0.74 10.00
CA PRO A 243 16.57 1.71 9.86
C PRO A 243 16.12 3.16 9.67
N THR A 244 14.85 3.40 9.35
CA THR A 244 14.29 4.74 9.13
C THR A 244 13.80 5.42 10.42
N SER A 245 14.10 4.88 11.61
CA SER A 245 13.72 5.46 12.90
C SER A 245 14.90 5.74 13.85
N SER A 246 16.14 5.47 13.42
CA SER A 246 17.32 5.66 14.27
C SER A 246 17.81 7.11 14.18
N ASP A 247 17.65 7.87 15.26
CA ASP A 247 18.38 9.12 15.45
C ASP A 247 19.86 8.80 15.64
N ASP A 248 20.69 8.97 14.61
CA ASP A 248 22.13 9.08 14.82
C ASP A 248 22.72 10.26 14.04
N SER A 249 22.67 11.40 14.72
CA SER A 249 23.61 12.50 14.51
C SER A 249 24.96 12.11 15.10
N THR A 250 25.76 11.29 14.41
CA THR A 250 27.18 11.16 14.74
C THR A 250 28.04 11.07 13.49
N SER A 251 28.53 12.25 13.08
CA SER A 251 29.72 12.38 12.25
C SER A 251 30.97 12.07 13.09
N SER A 252 31.88 11.28 12.50
CA SER A 252 33.32 11.18 12.82
C SER A 252 33.74 10.74 14.23
N ALA A 253 34.28 9.52 14.34
CA ALA A 253 35.70 9.25 14.65
C ALA A 253 35.95 7.89 15.34
N VAL A 254 37.16 7.35 15.07
CA VAL A 254 37.91 6.27 15.77
C VAL A 254 37.59 4.85 15.26
N ALA A 255 38.31 4.28 14.28
CA ALA A 255 39.66 3.66 14.35
C ALA A 255 39.75 2.55 15.43
N THR A 256 40.12 1.29 15.21
CA THR A 256 41.33 0.77 14.56
C THR A 256 41.30 -0.77 14.55
N SER A 257 41.97 -1.37 13.55
CA SER A 257 42.70 -2.66 13.58
C SER A 257 41.88 -3.96 13.47
N SER A 258 42.22 -4.96 12.64
CA SER A 258 43.50 -5.32 12.01
C SER A 258 43.26 -6.17 10.75
N ALA A 259 44.01 -5.89 9.68
CA ALA A 259 44.29 -6.81 8.58
C ALA A 259 45.44 -7.80 8.97
N PRO A 260 45.90 -8.78 8.14
CA PRO A 260 46.59 -8.43 6.90
C PRO A 260 46.56 -9.44 5.71
N THR A 261 46.91 -8.89 4.54
CA THR A 261 47.69 -9.49 3.43
C THR A 261 47.04 -10.49 2.46
N ALA A 262 46.76 -10.04 1.22
CA ALA A 262 47.66 -10.26 0.07
C ALA A 262 47.10 -9.61 -1.21
N ALA A 263 47.88 -8.71 -1.83
CA ALA A 263 47.70 -8.26 -3.20
C ALA A 263 48.26 -9.31 -4.19
N PRO A 264 47.91 -9.24 -5.50
CA PRO A 264 48.81 -8.48 -6.36
C PRO A 264 48.12 -7.56 -7.38
N THR A 265 48.81 -6.45 -7.63
CA THR A 265 48.67 -5.46 -8.71
C THR A 265 49.01 -6.05 -10.08
N LEU A 266 48.24 -5.71 -11.13
CA LEU A 266 48.76 -5.31 -12.46
C LEU A 266 47.72 -4.46 -13.24
N ALA A 267 48.01 -3.15 -13.28
CA ALA A 267 47.86 -2.16 -14.36
C ALA A 267 46.69 -2.20 -15.37
N SER A 268 45.90 -1.11 -15.43
CA SER A 268 45.56 -0.43 -16.70
C SER A 268 44.95 0.97 -16.53
N VAL A 269 45.72 1.96 -16.98
CA VAL A 269 45.37 3.21 -17.71
C VAL A 269 44.12 4.04 -17.33
N SER A 270 44.37 5.25 -16.81
CA SER A 270 43.63 6.51 -17.09
C SER A 270 44.07 7.06 -18.47
N PRO A 271 43.36 7.98 -19.18
CA PRO A 271 42.62 9.16 -18.66
C PRO A 271 41.26 9.37 -19.38
N THR A 272 40.37 10.32 -19.11
CA THR A 272 40.51 11.78 -19.00
C THR A 272 39.14 12.33 -18.54
N ALA A 273 39.16 13.25 -17.58
CA ALA A 273 38.03 14.09 -17.22
C ALA A 273 37.76 15.16 -18.29
N THR A 274 36.49 15.54 -18.49
CA THR A 274 36.15 16.90 -18.92
C THR A 274 35.01 17.41 -18.06
N GLU A 275 35.33 18.49 -17.38
CA GLU A 275 34.56 19.30 -16.46
C GLU A 275 33.94 20.49 -17.22
N ALA A 276 32.68 20.86 -16.91
CA ALA A 276 32.22 22.24 -16.66
C ALA A 276 30.67 22.33 -16.60
N ALA A 277 30.17 22.96 -15.54
CA ALA A 277 28.77 23.27 -15.19
C ALA A 277 28.29 24.62 -15.80
N PRO A 278 27.25 25.32 -15.28
CA PRO A 278 25.80 25.05 -15.12
C PRO A 278 24.89 26.11 -15.82
N GLY A 279 23.57 25.88 -15.92
CA GLY A 279 22.59 26.89 -16.37
C GLY A 279 21.11 26.49 -16.21
N THR A 280 20.28 27.43 -15.76
CA THR A 280 18.89 27.31 -15.25
C THR A 280 17.79 27.43 -16.33
N SER A 281 16.61 26.78 -16.09
CA SER A 281 15.21 27.04 -16.57
C SER A 281 14.50 26.02 -17.53
N PRO A 282 13.13 25.86 -17.48
CA PRO A 282 12.38 24.59 -17.29
C PRO A 282 11.57 24.04 -18.53
N PRO A 283 10.58 23.14 -18.33
CA PRO A 283 10.63 21.67 -18.44
C PRO A 283 10.45 21.17 -19.89
N ALA A 284 11.37 20.34 -20.37
CA ALA A 284 11.19 19.63 -21.64
C ALA A 284 10.56 18.27 -21.34
N ALA A 285 9.41 18.00 -21.96
CA ALA A 285 8.81 16.67 -22.03
C ALA A 285 9.89 15.63 -22.35
N SER A 286 9.96 14.54 -21.57
CA SER A 286 10.82 13.41 -21.87
C SER A 286 10.66 13.04 -23.34
N PRO A 287 11.75 12.84 -24.10
CA PRO A 287 11.63 12.49 -25.51
C PRO A 287 10.77 11.23 -25.65
N ILE A 288 9.69 11.34 -26.41
CA ILE A 288 8.86 10.19 -26.78
C ILE A 288 9.66 9.39 -27.81
N GLY A 289 9.92 8.12 -27.53
CA GLY A 289 10.57 7.19 -28.45
C GLY A 289 9.77 7.01 -29.75
N ASP A 290 10.40 6.42 -30.75
CA ASP A 290 9.82 6.12 -32.07
C ASP A 290 8.54 5.26 -32.01
N ASP A 291 8.31 4.59 -30.88
CA ASP A 291 7.19 3.71 -30.59
C ASP A 291 6.19 4.26 -29.55
N GLY A 292 6.28 5.55 -29.19
CA GLY A 292 5.27 6.22 -28.37
C GLY A 292 5.44 6.06 -26.86
N HIS A 293 6.55 5.46 -26.40
CA HIS A 293 6.89 5.36 -24.98
C HIS A 293 7.88 6.46 -24.55
N PRO A 294 7.72 7.09 -23.37
CA PRO A 294 8.67 8.07 -22.86
C PRO A 294 10.03 7.44 -22.59
N GLY A 295 11.10 8.12 -22.96
CA GLY A 295 12.48 7.65 -22.76
C GLY A 295 13.09 7.05 -24.04
N LYS A 296 14.13 6.24 -23.88
CA LYS A 296 14.88 5.63 -24.99
C LYS A 296 14.82 4.11 -24.93
N ARG A 297 14.49 3.48 -26.05
CA ARG A 297 14.52 2.02 -26.15
C ARG A 297 15.95 1.50 -25.91
N PRO A 298 16.16 0.56 -24.98
CA PRO A 298 17.49 -0.02 -24.75
C PRO A 298 17.94 -0.85 -25.96
N PRO A 299 19.27 -0.95 -26.19
CA PRO A 299 19.81 -1.72 -27.30
C PRO A 299 19.45 -3.21 -27.18
N SER A 300 18.75 -3.73 -28.19
CA SER A 300 18.39 -5.14 -28.30
C SER A 300 19.55 -5.95 -28.88
N VAL A 301 19.90 -7.07 -28.25
CA VAL A 301 20.96 -7.97 -28.74
C VAL A 301 20.33 -9.31 -29.12
N ALA A 302 20.85 -9.96 -30.16
CA ALA A 302 20.43 -11.31 -30.52
C ALA A 302 20.67 -12.28 -29.35
N LYS A 303 19.85 -13.34 -29.27
CA LYS A 303 19.96 -14.34 -28.21
C LYS A 303 21.40 -14.88 -28.13
N PRO A 304 22.07 -14.80 -26.97
CA PRO A 304 23.43 -15.27 -26.82
C PRO A 304 23.50 -16.79 -27.09
N SER A 305 24.63 -17.24 -27.62
CA SER A 305 24.94 -18.67 -27.82
C SER A 305 25.23 -19.39 -26.50
N VAL A 306 25.63 -18.64 -25.47
CA VAL A 306 25.78 -19.11 -24.09
C VAL A 306 24.42 -19.01 -23.39
N ALA A 307 24.21 -19.85 -22.37
CA ALA A 307 23.02 -19.80 -21.54
C ALA A 307 22.77 -18.36 -21.01
N PRO A 308 21.55 -17.81 -21.19
CA PRO A 308 21.22 -16.47 -20.70
C PRO A 308 21.18 -16.46 -19.17
N ASP A 309 21.27 -15.25 -18.59
CA ASP A 309 21.11 -15.09 -17.15
C ASP A 309 19.65 -15.30 -16.74
N ASN A 310 19.43 -15.80 -15.53
CA ASN A 310 18.09 -15.93 -14.94
C ASN A 310 17.64 -14.58 -14.39
N LEU A 311 16.96 -13.77 -15.21
CA LEU A 311 16.53 -12.41 -14.86
C LEU A 311 15.55 -12.40 -13.69
N LYS A 312 14.85 -13.51 -13.42
CA LYS A 312 13.98 -13.65 -12.24
C LYS A 312 14.72 -13.54 -10.91
N ARG A 313 16.06 -13.60 -10.89
CA ARG A 313 16.88 -13.31 -9.70
C ARG A 313 16.83 -11.83 -9.29
N ILE A 314 16.33 -10.95 -10.16
CA ILE A 314 16.03 -9.55 -9.83
C ILE A 314 14.61 -9.49 -9.26
N SER A 315 14.48 -8.93 -8.06
CA SER A 315 13.19 -8.76 -7.40
C SER A 315 12.23 -7.97 -8.29
N GLY A 316 11.07 -8.57 -8.51
CA GLY A 316 10.01 -8.00 -9.33
C GLY A 316 10.00 -8.45 -10.80
N ILE A 317 11.03 -9.13 -11.27
CA ILE A 317 10.99 -9.81 -12.57
C ILE A 317 10.38 -11.21 -12.37
N GLY A 318 9.11 -11.36 -12.72
CA GLY A 318 8.46 -12.68 -12.83
C GLY A 318 8.68 -13.32 -14.20
N HIS A 319 8.16 -14.53 -14.41
CA HIS A 319 8.29 -15.26 -15.68
C HIS A 319 7.81 -14.43 -16.87
N VAL A 320 6.62 -13.84 -16.77
CA VAL A 320 6.04 -13.02 -17.84
C VAL A 320 6.91 -11.80 -18.17
N ASN A 321 7.56 -11.21 -17.17
CA ASN A 321 8.44 -10.06 -17.37
C ASN A 321 9.77 -10.49 -18.01
N GLU A 322 10.35 -11.60 -17.56
CA GLU A 322 11.55 -12.20 -18.16
C GLU A 322 11.30 -12.57 -19.64
N GLU A 323 10.16 -13.17 -19.97
CA GLU A 323 9.80 -13.48 -21.35
C GLU A 323 9.71 -12.24 -22.24
N LYS A 324 9.08 -11.17 -21.74
CA LYS A 324 8.99 -9.88 -22.45
C LYS A 324 10.37 -9.23 -22.62
N LEU A 325 11.23 -9.27 -21.61
CA LEU A 325 12.60 -8.74 -21.70
C LEU A 325 13.45 -9.54 -22.69
N ASN A 326 13.33 -10.86 -22.69
CA ASN A 326 13.98 -11.74 -23.66
C ASN A 326 13.48 -11.46 -25.08
N ALA A 327 12.18 -11.21 -25.27
CA ALA A 327 11.62 -10.80 -26.57
C ALA A 327 12.16 -9.44 -27.04
N LEU A 328 12.52 -8.54 -26.12
CA LEU A 328 13.20 -7.28 -26.41
C LEU A 328 14.71 -7.44 -26.68
N GLY A 329 15.27 -8.66 -26.58
CA GLY A 329 16.70 -8.90 -26.76
C GLY A 329 17.54 -8.61 -25.52
N ILE A 330 16.93 -8.59 -24.34
CA ILE A 330 17.59 -8.41 -23.05
C ILE A 330 17.70 -9.78 -22.37
N TRP A 331 18.92 -10.30 -22.25
CA TRP A 331 19.19 -11.69 -21.85
C TRP A 331 20.10 -11.80 -20.62
N THR A 332 20.76 -10.71 -20.22
CA THR A 332 21.82 -10.73 -19.20
C THR A 332 21.64 -9.64 -18.15
N PHE A 333 22.11 -9.89 -16.93
CA PHE A 333 22.16 -8.90 -15.86
C PHE A 333 22.99 -7.68 -16.27
N ARG A 334 24.06 -7.89 -17.03
CA ARG A 334 24.92 -6.80 -17.52
C ARG A 334 24.16 -5.82 -18.41
N GLN A 335 23.24 -6.29 -19.23
CA GLN A 335 22.41 -5.41 -20.07
C GLN A 335 21.49 -4.54 -19.21
N VAL A 336 20.83 -5.14 -18.21
CA VAL A 336 19.93 -4.42 -17.29
C VAL A 336 20.73 -3.42 -16.42
N ALA A 337 21.91 -3.81 -15.95
CA ALA A 337 22.80 -2.95 -15.17
C ALA A 337 23.37 -1.76 -15.97
N ALA A 338 23.39 -1.86 -17.29
CA ALA A 338 23.86 -0.79 -18.19
C ALA A 338 22.74 0.18 -18.60
N TRP A 339 21.51 0.00 -18.10
CA TRP A 339 20.42 0.91 -18.42
C TRP A 339 20.63 2.29 -17.81
N THR A 340 20.28 3.31 -18.58
CA THR A 340 20.09 4.68 -18.09
C THR A 340 18.68 4.85 -17.53
N HIS A 341 18.42 5.99 -16.88
CA HIS A 341 17.07 6.33 -16.45
C HIS A 341 16.07 6.38 -17.62
N GLU A 342 16.47 6.95 -18.77
CA GLU A 342 15.65 6.98 -19.98
C GLU A 342 15.32 5.56 -20.49
N ASN A 343 16.23 4.59 -20.32
CA ASN A 343 15.96 3.20 -20.70
C ASN A 343 14.97 2.54 -19.75
N ALA A 344 15.11 2.76 -18.44
CA ALA A 344 14.20 2.23 -17.44
C ALA A 344 12.79 2.82 -17.58
N GLU A 345 12.68 4.11 -17.88
CA GLU A 345 11.41 4.79 -18.14
C GLU A 345 10.71 4.20 -19.37
N TRP A 346 11.45 4.00 -20.46
CA TRP A 346 10.93 3.39 -21.69
C TRP A 346 10.47 1.96 -21.46
N VAL A 347 11.30 1.11 -20.82
CA VAL A 347 10.94 -0.30 -20.55
C VAL A 347 9.75 -0.37 -19.59
N GLY A 348 9.73 0.47 -18.56
CA GLY A 348 8.63 0.53 -17.60
C GLY A 348 7.31 0.92 -18.25
N SER A 349 7.33 1.90 -19.15
CA SER A 349 6.16 2.28 -19.95
C SER A 349 5.73 1.19 -20.92
N TYR A 350 6.68 0.62 -21.68
CA TYR A 350 6.43 -0.47 -22.63
C TYR A 350 5.78 -1.69 -21.98
N MET A 351 6.19 -2.01 -20.76
CA MET A 351 5.67 -3.15 -20.01
C MET A 351 4.41 -2.84 -19.16
N ALA A 352 3.85 -1.63 -19.29
CA ALA A 352 2.66 -1.14 -18.57
C ALA A 352 2.82 -1.05 -17.04
N PHE A 353 4.02 -0.72 -16.56
CA PHE A 353 4.33 -0.45 -15.15
C PHE A 353 5.32 0.71 -14.95
N PRO A 354 5.00 1.93 -15.41
CA PRO A 354 5.93 3.06 -15.35
C PRO A 354 6.49 3.29 -13.93
N GLY A 355 7.80 3.55 -13.84
CA GLY A 355 8.51 3.82 -12.59
C GLY A 355 8.79 2.62 -11.71
N ARG A 356 8.43 1.39 -12.11
CA ARG A 356 8.67 0.18 -11.31
C ARG A 356 10.13 -0.24 -11.30
N ILE A 357 10.82 -0.11 -12.42
CA ILE A 357 12.21 -0.55 -12.61
C ILE A 357 13.15 0.23 -11.68
N GLU A 358 12.87 1.52 -11.51
CA GLU A 358 13.57 2.43 -10.63
C GLU A 358 13.18 2.21 -9.16
N ARG A 359 11.88 2.10 -8.88
CA ARG A 359 11.37 1.86 -7.51
C ARG A 359 11.89 0.56 -6.91
N GLU A 360 12.03 -0.47 -7.72
CA GLU A 360 12.53 -1.78 -7.31
C GLU A 360 14.05 -1.93 -7.55
N ASP A 361 14.74 -0.86 -7.96
CA ASP A 361 16.19 -0.86 -8.20
C ASP A 361 16.66 -2.04 -9.06
N TRP A 362 15.99 -2.30 -10.18
CA TRP A 362 16.35 -3.41 -11.07
C TRP A 362 17.79 -3.24 -11.59
N ILE A 363 18.20 -2.01 -11.88
CA ILE A 363 19.54 -1.68 -12.38
C ILE A 363 20.59 -2.00 -11.31
N GLY A 364 20.39 -1.58 -10.05
CA GLY A 364 21.32 -1.87 -8.96
C GLY A 364 21.37 -3.35 -8.58
N GLN A 365 20.22 -4.04 -8.56
CA GLN A 365 20.17 -5.49 -8.36
C GLN A 365 20.90 -6.25 -9.47
N ALA A 366 20.65 -5.89 -10.73
CA ALA A 366 21.35 -6.48 -11.88
C ALA A 366 22.85 -6.21 -11.82
N GLY A 367 23.27 -5.02 -11.37
CA GLY A 367 24.68 -4.68 -11.17
C GLY A 367 25.38 -5.61 -10.18
N LYS A 368 24.73 -5.91 -9.04
CA LYS A 368 25.25 -6.87 -8.06
C LYS A 368 25.35 -8.29 -8.65
N LEU A 369 24.28 -8.75 -9.32
CA LEU A 369 24.25 -10.09 -9.93
C LEU A 369 25.25 -10.24 -11.08
N ALA A 370 25.47 -9.19 -11.87
CA ALA A 370 26.47 -9.17 -12.94
C ALA A 370 27.92 -9.25 -12.42
N GLN A 371 28.15 -8.85 -11.17
CA GLN A 371 29.43 -9.00 -10.46
C GLN A 371 29.54 -10.36 -9.75
N GLY A 372 28.51 -11.20 -9.81
CA GLY A 372 28.45 -12.47 -9.08
C GLY A 372 28.08 -12.33 -7.60
N ILE A 373 27.61 -11.15 -7.18
CA ILE A 373 27.15 -10.91 -5.80
C ILE A 373 25.69 -11.33 -5.72
N GLU A 374 25.43 -12.36 -4.91
CA GLU A 374 24.07 -12.82 -4.66
C GLU A 374 23.34 -11.89 -3.69
N THR A 375 22.08 -11.60 -3.99
CA THR A 375 21.17 -10.91 -3.08
C THR A 375 20.43 -11.93 -2.21
N GLU A 376 19.85 -11.48 -1.09
CA GLU A 376 18.96 -12.34 -0.31
C GLU A 376 17.82 -12.90 -1.19
N PHE A 377 17.24 -12.04 -2.03
CA PHE A 377 16.19 -12.43 -2.95
C PHE A 377 16.67 -13.46 -3.98
N SER A 378 17.83 -13.27 -4.60
CA SER A 378 18.33 -14.22 -5.60
C SER A 378 18.57 -15.60 -5.00
N ARG A 379 19.10 -15.68 -3.77
CA ARG A 379 19.28 -16.94 -3.06
C ARG A 379 17.94 -17.65 -2.84
N ARG A 380 16.91 -16.91 -2.42
CA ARG A 380 15.56 -17.47 -2.23
C ARG A 380 14.96 -17.97 -3.54
N VAL A 381 15.21 -17.28 -4.66
CA VAL A 381 14.78 -17.74 -5.99
C VAL A 381 15.50 -19.04 -6.36
N ASP A 382 16.80 -19.14 -6.11
CA ASP A 382 17.58 -20.35 -6.38
C ASP A 382 17.15 -21.54 -5.50
N HIS A 383 16.66 -21.27 -4.28
CA HIS A 383 16.07 -22.26 -3.37
C HIS A 383 14.60 -22.60 -3.68
N GLY A 384 13.93 -21.85 -4.57
CA GLY A 384 12.51 -22.06 -4.88
C GLY A 384 11.54 -21.48 -3.83
N ASP A 385 12.03 -20.64 -2.92
CA ASP A 385 11.27 -20.05 -1.80
C ASP A 385 10.47 -18.79 -2.18
N VAL A 386 10.40 -18.48 -3.47
CA VAL A 386 9.67 -17.34 -4.00
C VAL A 386 8.54 -17.86 -4.89
N PRO A 387 7.27 -17.60 -4.57
CA PRO A 387 6.16 -17.87 -5.47
C PRO A 387 6.36 -17.01 -6.71
N THR A 388 6.79 -17.62 -7.81
CA THR A 388 6.86 -16.90 -9.08
C THR A 388 5.42 -16.75 -9.58
N SER A 389 4.95 -15.51 -9.69
CA SER A 389 3.63 -15.22 -10.25
C SER A 389 3.60 -15.79 -11.67
N SER A 390 2.80 -16.84 -11.84
CA SER A 390 2.54 -17.54 -13.10
C SER A 390 1.52 -16.79 -13.92
#